data_AF-A0A371HP97-F1
#
_entry.id   AF-A0A371HP97-F1
#
_cell.length_a   1.000
_cell.length_b   1.000
_cell.length_c   1.000
_cell.angle_alpha   90.00
_cell.angle_beta   90.00
_cell.angle_gamma   90.00
#
_symmetry.space_group_name_H-M   'P 1'
#
loop_
_entity.id
_entity.type
_entity.pdbx_description
1 polymer ?
#
loop_
_entity_poly.entity_id
_entity_poly.type
_entity_poly.pdbx_seq_one_letter_code
_entity_poly.pdbx_strand_id
1 'polypeptide(L)'
;MTRSSTDPLHAFDSEIEITLRRIRKNRKTIINSEPGQTENHDRTLKELATPDVVYQPWCIQYPQLEPAQTYELKSGLIHLLPKFHGLVGEDPHKHLKEFHVVCSTMRP
;
A
#
# COMPACT_ATOMS: atom_id res chain seq x y z
N MET A 1 17.10 15.32 -31.01
CA MET A 1 15.64 15.57 -30.91
C MET A 1 14.95 14.22 -30.74
N THR A 2 14.62 13.82 -29.50
CA THR A 2 13.85 12.62 -29.21
C THR A 2 12.37 12.99 -29.10
N ARG A 3 11.52 12.39 -29.93
CA ARG A 3 10.07 12.61 -29.92
C ARG A 3 9.48 11.85 -28.72
N SER A 4 8.85 12.57 -27.79
CA SER A 4 8.02 11.97 -26.75
C SER A 4 6.77 11.37 -27.39
N SER A 5 6.53 10.07 -27.19
CA SER A 5 5.24 9.44 -27.50
C SER A 5 4.26 9.84 -26.42
N THR A 6 3.31 10.73 -26.74
CA THR A 6 2.15 10.94 -25.88
C THR A 6 1.17 9.83 -26.17
N ASP A 7 1.33 8.68 -25.50
CA ASP A 7 0.34 7.63 -25.53
C ASP A 7 -1.02 8.23 -25.14
N PRO A 8 -2.07 8.10 -25.96
CA PRO A 8 -3.40 8.54 -25.58
C PRO A 8 -3.84 7.74 -24.37
N LEU A 9 -3.85 8.38 -23.20
CA LEU A 9 -4.42 7.80 -21.99
C LEU A 9 -5.85 7.33 -22.32
N HIS A 10 -6.12 6.07 -21.99
CA HIS A 10 -7.35 5.33 -22.27
C HIS A 10 -8.60 6.22 -22.33
N ALA A 11 -9.40 6.07 -23.38
CA ALA A 11 -10.70 6.75 -23.49
C ALA A 11 -11.56 6.42 -22.27
N PHE A 12 -12.17 7.44 -21.67
CA PHE A 12 -13.10 7.29 -20.55
C PHE A 12 -14.21 6.31 -20.93
N ASP A 13 -14.32 5.21 -20.17
CA ASP A 13 -15.35 4.20 -20.35
C ASP A 13 -16.66 4.67 -19.72
N SER A 14 -17.69 4.85 -20.56
CA SER A 14 -19.01 5.33 -20.13
C SER A 14 -19.74 4.32 -19.25
N GLU A 15 -19.42 3.02 -19.34
CA GLU A 15 -20.03 1.98 -18.51
C GLU A 15 -19.56 2.09 -17.05
N ILE A 16 -18.32 2.50 -16.83
CA ILE A 16 -17.74 2.74 -15.50
C ILE A 16 -18.48 3.92 -14.83
N GLU A 17 -18.68 5.02 -15.55
CA GLU A 17 -19.37 6.22 -15.03
C GLU A 17 -20.84 5.92 -14.67
N ILE A 18 -21.54 5.16 -15.51
CA ILE A 18 -22.93 4.74 -15.26
C ILE A 18 -23.00 3.87 -14.00
N THR A 19 -22.05 2.95 -13.84
CA THR A 19 -21.98 2.06 -12.67
C THR A 19 -21.71 2.87 -11.39
N LEU A 20 -20.79 3.83 -11.44
CA LEU A 20 -20.49 4.72 -10.30
C LEU A 20 -21.69 5.60 -9.91
N ARG A 21 -22.46 6.11 -10.88
CA ARG A 21 -23.71 6.85 -10.62
C ARG A 21 -24.75 5.99 -9.93
N ARG A 22 -24.91 4.73 -10.35
CA ARG A 22 -25.82 3.77 -9.72
C ARG A 22 -25.39 3.45 -8.29
N ILE A 23 -24.10 3.24 -8.05
CA ILE A 23 -23.54 3.01 -6.71
C ILE A 23 -23.76 4.23 -5.80
N ARG A 24 -23.49 5.46 -6.28
CA ARG A 24 -23.72 6.69 -5.51
C ARG A 24 -25.20 6.88 -5.15
N LYS A 25 -26.11 6.60 -6.09
CA LYS A 25 -27.54 6.71 -5.83
C LYS A 25 -27.99 5.71 -4.77
N ASN A 26 -27.55 4.45 -4.88
CA ASN A 26 -27.86 3.40 -3.91
C ASN A 26 -27.33 3.72 -2.51
N ARG A 27 -26.09 4.22 -2.40
CA ARG A 27 -25.51 4.64 -1.10
C ARG A 27 -26.27 5.83 -0.50
N LYS A 28 -26.66 6.80 -1.33
CA LYS A 28 -27.45 7.96 -0.88
C LYS A 28 -28.83 7.56 -0.34
N THR A 29 -29.48 6.55 -0.93
CA THR A 29 -30.74 6.01 -0.39
C THR A 29 -30.57 5.25 0.93
N ILE A 30 -29.47 4.53 1.11
CA ILE A 30 -29.18 3.78 2.36
C ILE A 30 -28.83 4.75 3.51
N ILE A 31 -28.11 5.84 3.21
CA ILE A 31 -27.73 6.85 4.21
C ILE A 31 -28.94 7.66 4.71
N ASN A 32 -29.98 7.83 3.89
CA ASN A 32 -31.16 8.61 4.27
C ASN A 32 -32.16 7.84 5.16
N SER A 33 -31.93 6.55 5.45
CA SER A 33 -32.82 5.72 6.27
C SER A 33 -32.39 5.52 7.72
N GLU A 34 -31.25 6.05 8.16
CA GLU A 34 -30.81 5.99 9.57
C GLU A 34 -30.69 7.39 10.19
N PRO A 35 -31.39 7.69 11.29
CA PRO A 35 -31.22 8.93 12.02
C PRO A 35 -30.19 8.73 13.13
N GLY A 36 -28.99 9.24 12.91
CA GLY A 36 -28.04 9.44 14.00
C GLY A 36 -26.62 9.07 13.64
N GLN A 37 -25.91 10.02 13.02
CA GLN A 37 -24.54 10.42 13.38
C GLN A 37 -24.08 11.44 12.34
N THR A 38 -24.33 12.71 12.63
CA THR A 38 -23.70 13.83 11.95
C THR A 38 -22.28 13.93 12.44
N GLU A 39 -21.35 13.25 11.77
CA GLU A 39 -19.95 13.66 11.77
C GLU A 39 -19.27 13.05 10.53
N ASN A 40 -18.88 13.95 9.61
CA ASN A 40 -17.83 13.71 8.62
C ASN A 40 -18.18 12.98 7.31
N HIS A 41 -19.15 13.49 6.53
CA HIS A 41 -19.47 12.97 5.18
C HIS A 41 -19.17 13.90 4.00
N ASP A 42 -18.56 15.05 4.24
CA ASP A 42 -18.10 15.96 3.17
C ASP A 42 -16.61 15.75 2.80
N ARG A 43 -16.02 14.59 3.15
CA ARG A 43 -14.65 14.27 2.70
C ARG A 43 -14.65 14.00 1.19
N THR A 44 -13.92 14.80 0.45
CA THR A 44 -13.65 14.59 -0.98
C THR A 44 -12.89 13.28 -1.19
N LEU A 45 -13.00 12.68 -2.39
CA LEU A 45 -12.26 11.45 -2.75
C LEU A 45 -10.74 11.60 -2.52
N LYS A 46 -10.24 12.84 -2.66
CA LYS A 46 -8.86 13.23 -2.35
C LYS A 46 -8.55 13.14 -0.86
N GLU A 47 -9.47 13.52 0.02
CA GLU A 47 -9.33 13.44 1.47
C GLU A 47 -9.43 12.00 2.00
N LEU A 48 -10.19 11.14 1.32
CA LEU A 48 -10.21 9.69 1.59
C LEU A 48 -8.95 8.97 1.10
N ALA A 49 -8.27 9.53 0.09
CA ALA A 49 -7.03 9.01 -0.46
C ALA A 49 -5.78 9.56 0.24
N THR A 50 -5.89 10.69 0.96
CA THR A 50 -4.88 11.07 1.96
C THR A 50 -5.00 10.09 3.12
N PRO A 51 -3.99 9.25 3.37
CA PRO A 51 -3.99 8.45 4.58
C PRO A 51 -4.13 9.41 5.77
N ASP A 52 -5.02 9.07 6.71
CA ASP A 52 -5.14 9.74 8.01
C ASP A 52 -3.92 9.36 8.86
N VAL A 53 -2.74 9.76 8.39
CA VAL A 53 -1.49 9.60 9.10
C VAL A 53 -1.44 10.68 10.16
N VAL A 54 -2.18 10.46 11.24
CA VAL A 54 -1.53 10.58 12.55
C VAL A 54 -0.33 9.66 12.41
N TYR A 55 0.81 10.28 12.08
CA TYR A 55 2.08 9.66 11.75
C TYR A 55 2.23 8.37 12.56
N GLN A 56 1.94 7.21 11.95
CA GLN A 56 2.34 5.97 12.59
C GLN A 56 3.85 6.11 12.65
N PRO A 57 4.45 6.21 13.86
CA PRO A 57 5.90 6.23 13.95
C PRO A 57 6.34 4.99 13.17
N TRP A 58 7.31 5.20 12.27
CA TRP A 58 7.86 4.17 11.39
C TRP A 58 7.74 2.82 12.09
N CYS A 59 7.03 1.84 11.50
CA CYS A 59 6.83 0.52 12.12
C CYS A 59 8.16 -0.19 12.46
N ILE A 60 9.28 0.44 12.12
CA ILE A 60 10.64 0.12 12.47
C ILE A 60 10.99 0.81 13.80
N GLN A 61 10.85 0.08 14.90
CA GLN A 61 11.42 0.46 16.18
C GLN A 61 12.90 0.06 16.19
N TYR A 62 13.80 1.03 16.25
CA TYR A 62 15.22 0.77 16.45
C TYR A 62 15.47 0.46 17.94
N PRO A 63 16.11 -0.67 18.27
CA PRO A 63 16.60 -0.93 19.62
C PRO A 63 17.56 0.18 20.06
N GLN A 64 17.48 0.61 21.33
CA GLN A 64 18.56 1.41 21.92
C GLN A 64 19.79 0.50 22.07
N LEU A 65 20.85 0.79 21.31
CA LEU A 65 22.12 0.07 21.37
C LEU A 65 23.19 0.91 22.06
N GLU A 66 24.15 0.23 22.68
CA GLU A 66 25.37 0.85 23.17
C GLU A 66 26.11 1.56 22.00
N PRO A 67 26.73 2.74 22.22
CA PRO A 67 27.39 3.52 21.16
C PRO A 67 28.49 2.77 20.38
N ALA A 68 28.98 1.64 20.90
CA ALA A 68 30.00 0.80 20.27
C ALA A 68 29.42 -0.25 19.30
N GLN A 69 28.10 -0.40 19.21
CA GLN A 69 27.46 -1.45 18.43
C GLN A 69 27.09 -0.93 17.03
N THR A 70 27.83 -1.34 16.01
CA THR A 70 27.50 -1.03 14.61
C THR A 70 26.61 -2.13 14.02
N TYR A 71 25.47 -1.77 13.44
CA TYR A 71 24.70 -2.71 12.62
C TYR A 71 25.43 -2.95 11.31
N GLU A 72 25.91 -4.17 11.09
CA GLU A 72 26.53 -4.58 9.83
C GLU A 72 25.70 -5.67 9.17
N LEU A 73 25.27 -5.43 7.92
CA LEU A 73 24.73 -6.49 7.09
C LEU A 73 25.91 -7.26 6.48
N LYS A 74 26.13 -8.48 6.94
CA LYS A 74 27.17 -9.35 6.37
C LYS A 74 26.83 -9.63 4.90
N SER A 75 27.72 -9.26 3.98
CA SER A 75 27.51 -9.50 2.54
C SER A 75 27.36 -10.98 2.20
N GLY A 76 28.06 -11.84 2.94
CA GLY A 76 27.94 -13.30 2.86
C GLY A 76 26.56 -13.84 3.23
N LEU A 77 25.64 -13.02 3.74
CA LEU A 77 24.27 -13.42 4.05
C LEU A 77 23.25 -12.95 3.01
N ILE A 78 23.60 -11.98 2.16
CA ILE A 78 22.70 -11.38 1.17
C ILE A 78 22.22 -12.43 0.14
N HIS A 79 23.08 -13.39 -0.19
CA HIS A 79 22.74 -14.43 -1.16
C HIS A 79 21.68 -15.43 -0.68
N LEU A 80 21.40 -15.47 0.62
CA LEU A 80 20.36 -16.32 1.21
C LEU A 80 18.97 -15.69 1.15
N LEU A 81 18.89 -14.37 0.97
CA LEU A 81 17.63 -13.65 0.96
C LEU A 81 16.79 -14.07 -0.27
N PRO A 82 15.51 -14.43 -0.08
CA PRO A 82 14.60 -14.67 -1.18
C PRO A 82 14.53 -13.45 -2.11
N LYS A 83 14.35 -13.69 -3.41
CA LYS A 83 14.18 -12.62 -4.41
C LYS A 83 12.73 -12.54 -4.86
N PHE A 84 12.24 -11.32 -5.00
CA PHE A 84 10.93 -11.03 -5.57
C PHE A 84 11.12 -10.24 -6.85
N HIS A 85 10.56 -10.73 -7.96
CA HIS A 85 10.72 -10.13 -9.28
C HIS A 85 9.45 -9.42 -9.75
N GLY A 86 8.33 -9.60 -9.03
CA GLY A 86 7.04 -8.99 -9.36
C GLY A 86 6.39 -9.64 -10.58
N LEU A 87 6.70 -10.91 -10.87
CA LEU A 87 6.14 -11.61 -12.02
C LEU A 87 4.68 -12.01 -11.79
N VAL A 88 3.93 -12.15 -12.88
CA VAL A 88 2.57 -12.68 -12.85
C VAL A 88 2.62 -14.11 -12.30
N GLY A 89 2.12 -14.30 -11.07
CA GLY A 89 2.14 -15.57 -10.36
C GLY A 89 3.04 -15.59 -9.11
N GLU A 90 3.88 -14.58 -8.91
CA GLU A 90 4.53 -14.37 -7.61
C GLU A 90 3.55 -13.73 -6.63
N ASP A 91 3.40 -14.34 -5.44
CA ASP A 91 2.52 -13.82 -4.39
C ASP A 91 3.33 -12.97 -3.38
N PRO A 92 3.01 -11.67 -3.21
CA PRO A 92 3.73 -10.80 -2.29
C PRO A 92 3.67 -11.27 -0.83
N HIS A 93 2.53 -11.83 -0.40
CA HIS A 93 2.35 -12.25 0.99
C HIS A 93 3.17 -13.49 1.32
N LYS A 94 3.23 -14.45 0.39
CA LYS A 94 4.08 -15.63 0.47
C LYS A 94 5.55 -15.23 0.50
N HIS A 95 5.96 -14.30 -0.36
CA HIS A 95 7.34 -13.81 -0.37
C HIS A 95 7.73 -13.20 0.99
N LEU A 96 6.87 -12.37 1.58
CA LEU A 96 7.14 -11.78 2.92
C LEU A 96 7.27 -12.86 4.00
N LYS A 97 6.44 -13.91 3.96
CA LYS A 97 6.54 -15.04 4.91
C LYS A 97 7.85 -15.80 4.74
N GLU A 98 8.24 -16.10 3.51
CA GLU A 98 9.52 -16.77 3.20
C GLU A 98 10.72 -15.93 3.65
N PHE A 99 10.69 -14.62 3.35
CA PHE A 99 11.71 -13.68 3.80
C PHE A 99 11.86 -13.69 5.32
N HIS A 100 10.75 -13.61 6.06
CA HIS A 100 10.77 -13.65 7.52
C HIS A 100 11.37 -14.97 8.06
N VAL A 101 10.98 -16.10 7.48
CA VAL A 101 11.51 -17.42 7.87
C VAL A 101 13.02 -17.48 7.64
N VAL A 102 13.50 -17.06 6.47
CA VAL A 102 14.94 -17.04 6.16
C VAL A 102 15.69 -16.16 7.17
N CYS A 103 15.26 -14.91 7.35
CA CYS A 103 15.89 -13.98 8.30
C CYS A 103 15.93 -14.52 9.74
N SER A 104 14.88 -15.22 10.17
CA SER A 104 14.81 -15.82 11.52
C SER A 104 15.80 -16.98 11.72
N THR A 105 16.24 -17.62 10.64
CA THR A 105 17.20 -18.74 10.69
C THR A 105 18.66 -18.30 10.51
N MET A 106 18.88 -17.06 10.10
CA MET A 106 20.22 -16.51 9.92
C MET A 106 20.85 -16.27 11.28
N ARG A 107 21.99 -16.94 11.52
CA ARG A 107 22.77 -16.73 12.74
C ARG A 107 23.68 -15.51 12.57
N PRO A 108 23.75 -14.61 13.56
CA PRO A 108 24.60 -13.41 13.51
C PRO A 108 26.09 -13.69 13.38
#